data_AF-M1J9Z1-F1
#
_entry.id   AF-M1J9Z1-F1
#
_cell.length_a   1.000
_cell.length_b   1.000
_cell.length_c   1.000
_cell.angle_alpha   90.00
_cell.angle_beta   90.00
_cell.angle_gamma   90.00
#
_symmetry.space_group_name_H-M   'P 1'
#
loop_
_entity.id
_entity.type
_entity.pdbx_description
1 polymer ?
#
loop_
_entity_poly.entity_id
_entity_poly.type
_entity_poly.pdbx_seq_one_letter_code
_entity_poly.pdbx_strand_id
1 'polypeptide(L)' 'MSSLRIYKELDLTSSSCAGPIGELSGVIDELQDGEAVKVILGDEATKKDITLWAKRRGVKIVKEEQEGSKHILFITK' A
#
# COMPACT_ATOMS: atom_id res chain seq x y z
N MET A 1 19.24 12.32 -4.69
CA MET A 1 17.86 12.63 -4.27
C MET A 1 16.99 11.47 -4.72
N SER A 2 16.54 10.63 -3.79
CA SER A 2 15.77 9.44 -4.12
C SER A 2 14.37 9.86 -4.59
N SER A 3 14.19 9.99 -5.90
CA SER A 3 12.89 10.23 -6.53
C SER A 3 12.08 8.94 -6.47
N LEU A 4 11.50 8.65 -5.31
CA LEU A 4 10.52 7.59 -5.15
C LEU A 4 9.30 7.98 -5.98
N ARG A 5 9.08 7.30 -7.11
CA ARG A 5 7.96 7.59 -8.01
C ARG A 5 6.74 6.83 -7.56
N ILE A 6 5.63 7.55 -7.37
CA ILE A 6 4.36 6.91 -7.08
C ILE A 6 3.78 6.40 -8.40
N TYR A 7 3.83 5.08 -8.59
CA TYR A 7 3.29 4.42 -9.77
C TYR A 7 1.77 4.48 -9.78
N LYS A 8 1.15 4.18 -8.63
CA LYS A 8 -0.29 4.16 -8.48
C LYS A 8 -0.71 4.49 -7.05
N GLU A 9 -1.90 5.04 -6.90
CA GLU A 9 -2.54 5.30 -5.62
C GLU A 9 -3.79 4.40 -5.51
N LEU A 10 -3.90 3.66 -4.41
CA LEU A 10 -5.01 2.77 -4.10
C LEU A 10 -5.75 3.30 -2.89
N ASP A 11 -7.00 3.73 -3.06
CA ASP A 11 -7.86 4.12 -1.96
C ASP A 11 -8.66 2.90 -1.48
N LEU A 12 -8.25 2.37 -0.33
CA LEU A 12 -8.86 1.23 0.32
C LEU A 12 -9.71 1.65 1.53
N THR A 13 -10.07 2.93 1.64
CA THR A 13 -10.85 3.44 2.78
C THR A 13 -12.28 2.92 2.83
N SER A 14 -12.82 2.46 1.69
CA SER A 14 -14.20 1.94 1.58
C SER A 14 -14.28 0.42 1.33
N SER A 15 -13.14 -0.24 1.15
CA SER A 15 -13.09 -1.65 0.72
C SER A 15 -13.15 -2.63 1.91
N SER A 16 -14.31 -2.71 2.56
CA SER A 16 -14.64 -3.76 3.55
C SER A 16 -14.91 -5.16 2.94
N CYS A 17 -14.76 -5.33 1.62
CA CYS A 17 -15.16 -6.56 0.93
C CYS A 17 -13.98 -7.17 0.15
N ALA A 18 -13.19 -8.03 0.81
CA ALA A 18 -12.32 -9.11 0.28
C ALA A 18 -11.34 -8.87 -0.91
N GLY A 19 -11.36 -7.75 -1.63
CA GLY A 19 -10.54 -7.46 -2.81
C GLY A 19 -9.32 -6.52 -2.69
N PRO A 20 -9.06 -5.77 -1.61
CA PRO A 20 -8.00 -4.74 -1.62
C PRO A 20 -6.59 -5.30 -1.85
N ILE A 21 -6.35 -6.48 -1.30
CA ILE A 21 -5.06 -7.16 -1.37
C ILE A 21 -4.78 -7.68 -2.79
N GLY A 22 -5.81 -8.12 -3.52
CA GLY A 22 -5.66 -8.61 -4.88
C GLY A 22 -5.21 -7.50 -5.83
N GLU A 23 -5.86 -6.34 -5.75
CA GLU A 23 -5.50 -5.17 -6.55
C GLU A 23 -4.11 -4.64 -6.17
N LEU A 24 -3.82 -4.49 -4.88
CA LEU A 24 -2.49 -4.12 -4.39
C LEU A 24 -1.40 -5.09 -4.87
N SER A 25 -1.67 -6.39 -4.81
CA SER A 25 -0.73 -7.41 -5.27
C SER A 25 -0.45 -7.32 -6.76
N GLY A 26 -1.46 -7.05 -7.59
CA GLY A 26 -1.27 -6.88 -9.03
C GLY A 26 -0.40 -5.67 -9.32
N VAL A 27 -0.69 -4.54 -8.69
CA VAL A 27 0.08 -3.30 -8.86
C VAL A 27 1.53 -3.48 -8.40
N ILE A 28 1.75 -4.15 -7.28
CA ILE A 28 3.10 -4.47 -6.77
C ILE A 28 3.88 -5.35 -7.73
N ASP A 29 3.22 -6.27 -8.43
CA ASP A 29 3.85 -7.12 -9.44
C ASP A 29 4.28 -6.31 -10.67
N GLU A 30 3.50 -5.28 -11.00
CA GLU A 30 3.79 -4.34 -12.09
C GLU A 30 4.83 -3.25 -11.71
N LEU A 31 5.11 -3.06 -10.42
CA LEU A 31 6.07 -2.04 -9.96
C LEU A 31 7.49 -2.30 -10.44
N GLN A 32 8.15 -1.24 -10.91
CA GLN A 32 9.56 -1.27 -11.25
C GLN A 32 10.45 -0.77 -10.11
N ASP A 33 11.74 -1.07 -10.22
CA ASP A 33 12.77 -0.64 -9.27
C ASP A 33 12.83 0.89 -9.20
N GLY A 34 12.55 1.45 -8.03
CA GLY A 34 12.44 2.90 -7.81
C GLY A 34 11.00 3.44 -7.78
N GLU A 35 10.01 2.58 -8.00
CA GLU A 35 8.60 2.91 -7.89
C GLU A 35 7.97 2.41 -6.58
N ALA A 36 6.89 3.07 -6.16
CA ALA A 36 6.07 2.64 -5.05
C ALA A 36 4.59 2.85 -5.35
N VAL A 37 3.76 2.03 -4.72
CA VAL A 37 2.31 2.21 -4.67
C VAL A 37 1.95 2.90 -3.36
N LYS A 38 1.12 3.93 -3.45
CA LYS A 38 0.53 4.60 -2.29
C LYS A 38 -0.80 3.95 -1.97
N VAL A 39 -1.03 3.62 -0.71
CA VAL A 39 -2.21 2.90 -0.26
C VAL A 39 -2.86 3.71 0.86
N ILE A 40 -4.11 4.13 0.67
CA ILE A 40 -4.85 4.96 1.60
C ILE A 40 -5.87 4.08 2.33
N LEU A 41 -5.88 4.13 3.64
CA LEU A 41 -6.63 3.25 4.53
C LEU A 41 -7.47 4.12 5.47
N GLY A 42 -8.72 3.71 5.69
CA GLY A 42 -9.64 4.44 6.59
C GLY A 42 -9.51 4.02 8.05
N ASP A 43 -8.83 2.90 8.31
CA ASP A 43 -8.83 2.23 9.60
C ASP A 43 -7.55 1.41 9.82
N GLU A 44 -7.20 1.21 11.09
CA GLU A 44 -6.04 0.41 11.50
C GLU A 44 -6.21 -1.09 11.20
N ALA A 45 -7.44 -1.58 11.09
CA ALA A 45 -7.71 -2.99 10.78
C ALA A 45 -7.13 -3.34 9.40
N THR A 46 -7.50 -2.57 8.38
CA THR A 46 -6.97 -2.75 7.02
C THR A 46 -5.46 -2.53 6.97
N LYS A 47 -4.91 -1.59 7.76
CA LYS A 47 -3.45 -1.42 7.91
C LYS A 47 -2.76 -2.70 8.38
N LYS A 48 -3.32 -3.37 9.41
CA LYS A 48 -2.76 -4.63 9.92
C LYS A 48 -2.80 -5.74 8.87
N ASP A 49 -3.91 -5.89 8.16
CA ASP A 49 -4.05 -6.87 7.09
C ASP A 49 -3.03 -6.66 5.97
N ILE A 50 -2.85 -5.42 5.50
CA ILE A 50 -1.86 -5.09 4.47
C ILE A 50 -0.45 -5.29 4.98
N THR A 51 -0.15 -4.95 6.23
CA THR A 51 1.18 -5.17 6.83
C THR A 51 1.49 -6.67 6.92
N LEU A 52 0.52 -7.49 7.32
CA LEU A 52 0.64 -8.96 7.37
C LEU A 52 0.83 -9.54 5.97
N TRP A 53 0.02 -9.10 5.01
CA TRP A 53 0.16 -9.50 3.61
C TRP A 53 1.52 -9.08 3.04
N ALA A 54 1.97 -7.86 3.32
CA ALA A 54 3.24 -7.33 2.87
C ALA A 54 4.40 -8.21 3.36
N LYS A 55 4.39 -8.58 4.65
CA LYS A 55 5.35 -9.53 5.24
C LYS A 55 5.29 -10.91 4.58
N ARG A 56 4.10 -11.43 4.25
CA ARG A 56 3.95 -12.72 3.56
C ARG A 56 4.45 -12.68 2.12
N ARG A 57 4.21 -11.58 1.40
CA ARG A 57 4.65 -11.34 0.01
C ARG A 57 6.15 -11.03 -0.07
N GLY A 58 6.75 -10.52 1.00
CA GLY A 58 8.15 -10.09 1.06
C GLY A 58 8.40 -8.64 0.65
N VAL A 59 7.33 -7.84 0.56
CA VAL A 59 7.40 -6.43 0.11
C VAL A 59 7.67 -5.49 1.29
N LYS A 60 8.25 -4.33 0.98
CA LYS A 60 8.67 -3.35 2.01
C LYS A 60 7.84 -2.08 1.97
N ILE A 61 7.41 -1.65 3.14
CA ILE A 61 6.82 -0.33 3.34
C ILE A 61 7.96 0.67 3.49
N VAL A 62 8.09 1.58 2.53
CA VAL A 62 9.17 2.59 2.50
C VAL A 62 8.78 3.87 3.22
N LYS A 63 7.48 4.15 3.33
CA LYS A 63 6.97 5.34 4.00
C LYS A 63 5.57 5.07 4.54
N GLU A 64 5.26 5.68 5.67
CA GLU A 64 3.93 5.69 6.28
C GLU A 64 3.59 7.14 6.63
N GLU A 65 2.41 7.59 6.23
CA GLU A 65 1.87 8.91 6.54
C GLU A 65 0.48 8.74 7.16
N GLN A 66 0.08 9.69 8.00
CA GLN A 66 -1.25 9.72 8.59
C GLN A 66 -1.86 11.07 8.29
N GLU A 67 -2.97 11.08 7.59
CA GLU A 67 -3.73 12.28 7.21
C GLU A 67 -5.07 12.25 7.93
N GLY A 68 -5.11 12.89 9.10
CA GLY A 68 -6.28 12.92 9.97
C GLY A 68 -6.68 11.50 10.42
N SER A 69 -7.84 11.04 9.95
CA SER A 69 -8.36 9.68 10.23
C SER A 69 -7.88 8.63 9.22
N LYS A 70 -7.17 9.02 8.17
CA LYS A 70 -6.68 8.10 7.12
C LYS A 70 -5.21 7.75 7.33
N HIS A 71 -4.86 6.50 7.07
CA HIS A 71 -3.48 6.02 7.06
C HIS A 71 -3.01 5.78 5.63
N ILE A 72 -1.89 6.37 5.26
CA ILE A 72 -1.30 6.28 3.94
C ILE A 72 -0.01 5.46 4.05
N LEU A 73 0.10 4.38 3.30
CA LEU A 73 1.30 3.54 3.26
C LEU A 73 1.90 3.58 1.86
N PHE A 74 3.23 3.66 1.77
CA PHE A 74 3.95 3.57 0.52
C PHE A 74 4.70 2.25 0.50
N ILE A 75 4.33 1.40 -0.45
CA ILE A 75 4.85 0.03 -0.55
C ILE A 75 5.62 -0.09 -1.86
N THR A 76 6.80 -0.70 -1.81
CA THR A 76 7.60 -1.04 -2.98
C THR A 76 7.84 -2.55 -3.01
N LYS A 77 8.22 -3.09 -4.16
CA LYS A 77 8.53 -4.52 -4.28
C LYS A 77 9.78 -4.89 -3.49
#